data_AF-A0A2S5MIZ9-F1
#
_entry.id   AF-A0A2S5MIZ9-F1
#
_cell.length_a   1.000
_cell.length_b   1.000
_cell.length_c   1.000
_cell.angle_alpha   90.00
_cell.angle_beta   90.00
_cell.angle_gamma   90.00
#
_symmetry.space_group_name_H-M   'P 1'
#
loop_
_entity.id
_entity.type
_entity.pdbx_description
1 polymer ?
#
loop_
_entity_poly.entity_id
_entity_poly.type
_entity_poly.pdbx_seq_one_letter_code
_entity_poly.pdbx_strand_id
1 'polypeptide(L)'
;EINDRRARVVGFTDGIRTFTQSPYVFTSLRNARSLLGRTDNLITYVLIRLAPGQDPATVIERLSARMPDVDVMTSREFAANSQKYWLLTTGAGISIICSSLLALFVGVVIVAQTLYASTMDRLPEYAVIRAMGGPRWYLYKIVIEQAVIGGLIGSVVGIGAVAVLVYLGRNMSSPPLFPAWLAVGIGAVTVLMCVGASLVSISKITSIDPVKVFR
;
A
#
# COMPACT_ATOMS: atom_id res chain seq x y z
N GLU A 1 -12.58 28.45 21.58
CA GLU A 1 -12.28 29.65 20.78
C GLU A 1 -11.48 29.22 19.56
N ILE A 2 -11.46 30.02 18.49
CA ILE A 2 -10.67 29.75 17.27
C ILE A 2 -9.87 31.02 16.99
N ASN A 3 -8.53 30.93 17.02
CA ASN A 3 -7.62 32.08 16.85
C ASN A 3 -8.01 33.30 17.69
N ASP A 4 -8.13 33.12 19.01
CA ASP A 4 -8.49 34.18 19.97
C ASP A 4 -9.84 34.87 19.70
N ARG A 5 -10.68 34.24 18.87
CA ARG A 5 -12.05 34.68 18.60
C ARG A 5 -13.05 33.67 19.13
N ARG A 6 -14.05 34.18 19.84
CA ARG A 6 -15.14 33.37 20.37
C ARG A 6 -16.01 32.85 19.21
N ALA A 7 -16.20 31.53 19.17
CA ALA A 7 -17.09 30.86 18.22
C ALA A 7 -18.14 30.06 18.99
N ARG A 8 -19.38 30.04 18.50
CA ARG A 8 -20.47 29.22 19.04
C ARG A 8 -20.69 28.01 18.15
N VAL A 9 -20.65 26.81 18.74
CA VAL A 9 -21.00 25.57 18.04
C VAL A 9 -22.51 25.51 17.90
N VAL A 10 -23.00 25.36 16.66
CA VAL A 10 -24.44 25.32 16.33
C VAL A 10 -24.90 23.94 15.85
N GLY A 11 -23.96 23.04 15.58
CA GLY A 11 -24.25 21.69 15.12
C GLY A 11 -22.97 20.90 14.88
N PHE A 12 -23.14 19.60 14.66
CA PHE A 12 -22.09 18.66 14.31
C PHE A 12 -22.41 18.02 12.97
N THR A 13 -21.38 17.77 12.17
CA THR A 13 -21.49 17.01 10.92
C THR A 13 -21.13 15.55 11.19
N ASP A 14 -21.85 14.63 10.57
CA ASP A 14 -21.50 13.21 10.62
C ASP A 14 -20.85 12.75 9.31
N GLY A 15 -19.96 11.76 9.38
CA GLY A 15 -19.28 11.18 8.23
C GLY A 15 -18.12 12.00 7.63
N ILE A 16 -17.86 13.22 8.11
CA ILE A 16 -16.75 14.05 7.62
C ILE A 16 -15.47 13.68 8.36
N ARG A 17 -14.52 13.13 7.62
CA ARG A 17 -13.31 12.48 8.12
C ARG A 17 -12.06 13.12 7.54
N THR A 18 -10.98 13.16 8.31
CA THR A 18 -9.71 13.80 7.93
C THR A 18 -8.55 12.82 8.08
N PHE A 19 -7.66 12.83 7.09
CA PHE A 19 -6.39 12.10 7.15
C PHE A 19 -5.34 12.85 7.98
N THR A 20 -5.39 14.19 8.02
CA THR A 20 -4.36 15.04 8.63
C THR A 20 -4.53 15.25 10.13
N GLN A 21 -5.43 14.49 10.77
CA GLN A 21 -5.82 14.65 12.18
C GLN A 21 -6.36 16.04 12.56
N SER A 22 -6.56 16.94 11.59
CA SER A 22 -7.06 18.30 11.80
C SER A 22 -8.57 18.36 11.57
N PRO A 23 -9.38 18.73 12.58
CA PRO A 23 -10.84 18.72 12.45
C PRO A 23 -11.31 19.76 11.43
N TYR A 24 -12.32 19.41 10.63
CA TYR A 24 -12.98 20.36 9.74
C TYR A 24 -14.00 21.20 10.52
N VAL A 25 -14.02 22.50 10.22
CA VAL A 25 -15.01 23.44 10.76
C VAL A 25 -15.77 24.06 9.59
N PHE A 26 -17.09 23.96 9.64
CA PHE A 26 -17.98 24.55 8.64
C PHE A 26 -18.59 25.83 9.18
N THR A 27 -18.49 26.91 8.41
CA THR A 27 -19.07 28.21 8.76
C THR A 27 -19.26 29.04 7.49
N SER A 28 -19.90 30.21 7.60
CA SER A 28 -20.05 31.12 6.47
C SER A 28 -18.70 31.72 6.06
N LEU A 29 -18.55 32.08 4.77
CA LEU A 29 -17.31 32.67 4.26
C LEU A 29 -16.89 33.94 5.04
N ARG A 30 -17.88 34.76 5.44
CA ARG A 30 -17.65 35.96 6.27
C ARG A 30 -17.04 35.59 7.62
N ASN A 31 -17.58 34.57 8.29
CA ASN A 31 -17.07 34.12 9.59
C ASN A 31 -15.69 33.49 9.43
N ALA A 32 -15.46 32.66 8.41
CA ALA A 32 -14.16 32.04 8.16
C ALA A 32 -13.05 33.10 8.00
N ARG A 33 -13.29 34.17 7.22
CA ARG A 33 -12.35 35.29 7.05
C ARG A 33 -12.04 36.00 8.36
N SER A 34 -13.10 36.30 9.12
CA SER A 34 -12.96 36.89 10.46
C SER A 34 -12.12 36.00 11.38
N LEU A 35 -12.44 34.70 11.47
CA LEU A 35 -11.74 33.75 12.33
C LEU A 35 -10.28 33.49 11.91
N LEU A 36 -9.97 33.57 10.62
CA LEU A 36 -8.61 33.41 10.11
C LEU A 36 -7.80 34.71 10.10
N GLY A 37 -8.40 35.84 10.50
CA GLY A 37 -7.74 37.15 10.43
C GLY A 37 -7.40 37.58 9.00
N ARG A 38 -8.07 37.01 7.99
CA ARG A 38 -7.82 37.28 6.58
C ARG A 38 -8.74 38.37 6.05
N THR A 39 -8.14 39.42 5.50
CA THR A 39 -8.84 40.51 4.79
C THR A 39 -8.83 40.33 3.28
N ASP A 40 -8.09 39.33 2.78
CA ASP A 40 -7.99 39.01 1.36
C ASP A 40 -9.30 38.35 0.85
N ASN A 41 -9.62 38.62 -0.42
CA ASN A 41 -10.79 38.01 -1.08
C ASN A 41 -10.43 36.66 -1.73
N LEU A 42 -9.41 35.97 -1.20
CA LEU A 42 -8.93 34.70 -1.74
C LEU A 42 -9.93 33.57 -1.47
N ILE A 43 -10.07 32.70 -2.46
CA ILE A 43 -10.88 31.49 -2.39
C ILE A 43 -9.99 30.36 -2.92
N THR A 44 -9.86 29.28 -2.15
CA THR A 44 -9.02 28.14 -2.54
C THR A 44 -9.64 27.32 -3.67
N TYR A 45 -10.96 27.09 -3.61
CA TYR A 45 -11.70 26.42 -4.66
C TYR A 45 -13.19 26.77 -4.60
N VAL A 46 -13.88 26.62 -5.73
CA VAL A 46 -15.33 26.79 -5.86
C VAL A 46 -15.92 25.48 -6.36
N LEU A 47 -16.94 24.97 -5.67
CA LEU A 47 -17.65 23.78 -6.09
C LEU A 47 -18.83 24.17 -6.98
N ILE A 48 -18.89 23.59 -8.18
CA ILE A 48 -19.95 23.82 -9.15
C ILE A 48 -20.71 22.50 -9.37
N ARG A 49 -22.04 22.54 -9.27
CA ARG A 49 -22.90 21.41 -9.63
C ARG A 49 -23.50 21.69 -10.99
N LEU A 50 -23.30 20.76 -11.93
CA LEU A 50 -23.86 20.86 -13.27
C LEU A 50 -25.38 20.61 -13.25
N ALA A 51 -26.09 21.33 -14.11
CA ALA A 51 -27.48 21.04 -14.38
C ALA A 51 -27.61 19.67 -15.10
N PRO A 52 -28.75 18.96 -14.94
CA PRO A 52 -28.97 17.68 -15.61
C PRO A 52 -28.79 17.79 -17.13
N GLY A 53 -28.13 16.80 -17.75
CA GLY A 53 -27.92 16.73 -19.20
C GLY A 53 -26.77 17.60 -19.75
N GLN A 54 -26.04 18.33 -18.90
CA GLN A 54 -24.83 19.03 -19.33
C GLN A 54 -23.64 18.08 -19.35
N ASP A 55 -22.87 18.12 -20.44
CA ASP A 55 -21.61 17.41 -20.56
C ASP A 55 -20.51 18.13 -19.74
N PRO A 56 -19.86 17.45 -18.77
CA PRO A 56 -18.79 18.06 -17.98
C PRO A 56 -17.62 18.56 -18.82
N ALA A 57 -17.24 17.86 -19.89
CA ALA A 57 -16.07 18.24 -20.70
C ALA A 57 -16.31 19.57 -21.41
N THR A 58 -17.48 19.72 -22.02
CA THR A 58 -17.89 20.98 -22.67
C THR A 58 -17.95 22.15 -21.68
N VAL A 59 -18.41 21.91 -20.44
CA VAL A 59 -18.48 22.98 -19.41
C VAL A 59 -17.09 23.37 -18.92
N ILE A 60 -16.19 22.40 -18.74
CA ILE A 60 -14.80 22.65 -18.36
C ILE A 60 -14.12 23.51 -19.43
N GLU A 61 -14.22 23.14 -20.70
CA GLU A 61 -13.62 23.90 -21.80
C GLU A 61 -14.09 25.36 -21.83
N ARG A 62 -15.40 25.58 -21.68
CA ARG A 62 -15.98 26.94 -21.65
C ARG A 62 -15.53 27.75 -20.44
N LEU A 63 -15.40 27.13 -19.27
CA LEU A 63 -14.97 27.80 -18.06
C LEU A 63 -13.47 28.12 -18.10
N SER A 64 -12.64 27.16 -18.53
CA SER A 64 -11.20 27.36 -18.69
C SER A 64 -10.89 28.46 -19.72
N ALA A 65 -11.66 28.55 -20.80
CA ALA A 65 -11.52 29.64 -21.78
C ALA A 65 -11.88 31.02 -21.22
N ARG A 66 -12.80 31.10 -20.25
CA ARG A 66 -13.24 32.35 -19.63
C ARG A 66 -12.38 32.76 -18.43
N MET A 67 -11.74 31.80 -17.77
CA MET A 67 -10.96 32.00 -16.55
C MET A 67 -9.62 31.28 -16.69
N PRO A 68 -8.67 31.83 -17.44
CA PRO A 68 -7.38 31.18 -17.68
C PRO A 68 -6.49 31.09 -16.43
N ASP A 69 -6.79 31.89 -15.40
CA ASP A 69 -6.00 31.96 -14.17
C ASP A 69 -6.40 30.90 -13.12
N VAL A 70 -7.36 30.02 -13.42
CA VAL A 70 -7.83 28.99 -12.48
C VAL A 70 -7.88 27.61 -13.13
N ASP A 71 -7.56 26.58 -12.35
CA ASP A 71 -7.72 25.20 -12.79
C ASP A 71 -9.19 24.78 -12.66
N VAL A 72 -9.82 24.50 -13.80
CA VAL A 72 -11.17 23.93 -13.84
C VAL A 72 -11.04 22.42 -14.07
N MET A 73 -11.49 21.64 -13.09
CA MET A 73 -11.37 20.18 -13.13
C MET A 73 -12.60 19.50 -12.56
N THR A 74 -12.85 18.27 -12.99
CA THR A 74 -13.89 17.43 -12.40
C THR A 74 -13.52 17.01 -10.99
N SER A 75 -14.53 16.60 -10.19
CA SER A 75 -14.28 16.04 -8.85
C SER A 75 -13.40 14.78 -8.90
N ARG A 76 -13.46 14.00 -9.99
CA ARG A 76 -12.64 12.80 -10.17
C ARG A 76 -11.18 13.16 -10.42
N GLU A 77 -10.92 14.13 -11.28
CA GLU A 77 -9.55 14.63 -11.55
C GLU A 77 -8.95 15.29 -10.32
N PHE A 78 -9.72 16.12 -9.61
CA PHE A 78 -9.26 16.73 -8.36
C PHE A 78 -8.89 15.67 -7.31
N ALA A 79 -9.71 14.62 -7.18
CA ALA A 79 -9.41 13.50 -6.29
C ALA A 79 -8.14 12.74 -6.70
N ALA A 80 -7.96 12.47 -7.99
CA ALA A 80 -6.77 11.81 -8.52
C ALA A 80 -5.50 12.66 -8.31
N ASN A 81 -5.56 13.96 -8.58
CA ASN A 81 -4.46 14.89 -8.35
C ASN A 81 -4.10 14.98 -6.88
N SER A 82 -5.10 15.04 -6.00
CA SER A 82 -4.89 15.03 -4.55
C SER A 82 -4.20 13.75 -4.10
N GLN A 83 -4.65 12.58 -4.57
CA GLN A 83 -3.99 11.30 -4.27
C GLN A 83 -2.54 11.30 -4.75
N LYS A 84 -2.29 11.74 -5.98
CA LYS A 84 -0.94 11.80 -6.55
C LYS A 84 -0.02 12.72 -5.75
N TYR A 85 -0.51 13.89 -5.31
CA TYR A 85 0.22 14.82 -4.47
C TYR A 85 0.63 14.18 -3.13
N TRP A 86 -0.32 13.50 -2.46
CA TRP A 86 -0.05 12.78 -1.21
C TRP A 86 0.90 11.59 -1.38
N LEU A 87 0.91 10.95 -2.55
CA LEU A 87 1.80 9.83 -2.83
C LEU A 87 3.22 10.27 -3.19
N LEU A 88 3.36 11.32 -3.99
CA LEU A 88 4.64 11.66 -4.63
C LEU A 88 5.29 12.93 -4.07
N THR A 89 4.52 13.88 -3.52
CA THR A 89 5.03 15.21 -3.18
C THR A 89 5.23 15.41 -1.69
N THR A 90 4.36 14.86 -0.84
CA THR A 90 4.46 15.03 0.62
C THR A 90 5.56 14.19 1.27
N GLY A 91 6.18 13.26 0.52
CA GLY A 91 7.17 12.30 1.02
C GLY A 91 6.56 11.09 1.73
N ALA A 92 5.32 11.17 2.22
CA ALA A 92 4.66 10.07 2.92
C ALA A 92 4.51 8.81 2.07
N GLY A 93 4.07 8.95 0.81
CA GLY A 93 3.96 7.81 -0.10
C GLY A 93 5.32 7.19 -0.45
N ILE A 94 6.35 8.02 -0.67
CA ILE A 94 7.72 7.55 -0.93
C ILE A 94 8.23 6.75 0.28
N SER A 95 8.05 7.23 1.50
CA SER A 95 8.44 6.50 2.71
C SER A 95 7.77 5.13 2.81
N ILE A 96 6.45 5.06 2.55
CA ILE A 96 5.71 3.78 2.57
C ILE A 96 6.24 2.82 1.51
N ILE A 97 6.49 3.29 0.28
CA ILE A 97 7.02 2.46 -0.81
C ILE A 97 8.42 1.95 -0.46
N CYS A 98 9.32 2.83 -0.02
CA CYS A 98 10.68 2.45 0.38
C CYS A 98 10.68 1.44 1.53
N SER A 99 9.88 1.66 2.58
CA SER A 99 9.76 0.72 3.69
C SER A 99 9.17 -0.62 3.24
N SER A 100 8.21 -0.61 2.32
CA SER A 100 7.61 -1.84 1.78
C SER A 100 8.63 -2.63 0.93
N LEU A 101 9.41 -1.95 0.10
CA LEU A 101 10.49 -2.58 -0.68
C LEU A 101 11.59 -3.14 0.21
N LEU A 102 11.97 -2.41 1.26
CA LEU A 102 12.93 -2.89 2.25
C LEU A 102 12.40 -4.13 2.98
N ALA A 103 11.14 -4.12 3.43
CA ALA A 103 10.51 -5.27 4.06
C ALA A 103 10.46 -6.48 3.13
N LEU A 104 10.14 -6.27 1.85
CA LEU A 104 10.16 -7.33 0.84
C LEU A 104 11.58 -7.90 0.66
N PHE A 105 12.58 -7.04 0.54
CA PHE A 105 13.98 -7.45 0.39
C PHE A 105 14.47 -8.27 1.59
N VAL A 106 14.22 -7.76 2.81
CA VAL A 106 14.56 -8.48 4.04
C VAL A 106 13.82 -9.82 4.11
N GLY A 107 12.54 -9.85 3.72
CA GLY A 107 11.75 -11.06 3.62
C GLY A 107 12.35 -12.10 2.67
N VAL A 108 12.77 -11.69 1.47
CA VAL A 108 13.48 -12.57 0.50
C VAL A 108 14.73 -13.18 1.14
N VAL A 109 15.55 -12.34 1.79
CA VAL A 109 16.81 -12.79 2.40
C VAL A 109 16.55 -13.80 3.50
N ILE A 110 15.61 -13.53 4.41
CA ILE A 110 15.27 -14.44 5.51
C ILE A 110 14.78 -15.78 4.95
N VAL A 111 13.82 -15.76 4.02
CA VAL A 111 13.28 -16.99 3.43
C VAL A 111 14.36 -17.79 2.70
N ALA A 112 15.21 -17.12 1.92
CA ALA A 112 16.31 -17.78 1.22
C ALA A 112 17.29 -18.45 2.19
N GLN A 113 17.64 -17.76 3.29
CA GLN A 113 18.51 -18.30 4.34
C GLN A 113 17.88 -19.48 5.07
N THR A 114 16.60 -19.38 5.45
CA THR A 114 15.88 -20.47 6.12
C THR A 114 15.78 -21.72 5.23
N LEU A 115 15.41 -21.55 3.96
CA LEU A 115 15.35 -22.66 3.01
C LEU A 115 16.74 -23.24 2.72
N TYR A 116 17.77 -22.39 2.67
CA TYR A 116 19.16 -22.83 2.49
C TYR A 116 19.60 -23.74 3.64
N ALA A 117 19.42 -23.29 4.88
CA ALA A 117 19.74 -24.06 6.08
C ALA A 117 18.95 -25.39 6.11
N SER A 118 17.63 -25.32 5.91
CA SER A 118 16.77 -26.52 5.90
C SER A 118 17.16 -27.52 4.82
N THR A 119 17.61 -27.04 3.65
CA THR A 119 18.06 -27.92 2.56
C THR A 119 19.41 -28.53 2.88
N MET A 120 20.33 -27.77 3.49
CA MET A 120 21.66 -28.25 3.86
C MET A 120 21.60 -29.36 4.92
N ASP A 121 20.71 -29.23 5.91
CA ASP A 121 20.51 -30.23 6.96
C ASP A 121 20.02 -31.57 6.41
N ARG A 122 19.26 -31.54 5.31
CA ARG A 122 18.70 -32.72 4.64
C ARG A 122 19.51 -33.19 3.43
N LEU A 123 20.65 -32.55 3.16
CA LEU A 123 21.49 -32.85 2.00
C LEU A 123 22.00 -34.30 1.93
N PRO A 124 22.38 -34.95 3.05
CA PRO A 124 22.74 -36.37 3.03
C PRO A 124 21.59 -37.27 2.58
N GLU A 125 20.35 -36.99 3.00
CA GLU A 125 19.16 -37.75 2.58
C GLU A 125 18.93 -37.62 1.08
N TYR A 126 19.10 -36.41 0.53
CA TYR A 126 19.03 -36.18 -0.92
C TYR A 126 20.16 -36.88 -1.70
N ALA A 127 21.36 -36.94 -1.12
CA ALA A 127 22.49 -37.65 -1.72
C ALA A 127 22.22 -39.16 -1.86
N VAL A 128 21.56 -39.77 -0.87
CA VAL A 128 21.14 -41.18 -0.92
C VAL A 128 20.11 -41.42 -2.04
N ILE A 129 19.08 -40.56 -2.14
CA ILE A 129 18.07 -40.65 -3.21
C ILE A 129 18.72 -40.53 -4.58
N ARG A 130 19.71 -39.63 -4.72
CA ARG A 130 20.47 -39.46 -5.96
C ARG A 130 21.37 -40.65 -6.27
N ALA A 131 21.95 -41.30 -5.25
CA ALA A 131 22.74 -42.52 -5.42
C ALA A 131 21.88 -43.70 -5.91
N MET A 132 20.60 -43.74 -5.55
CA MET A 132 19.63 -44.72 -6.05
C MET A 132 19.05 -44.38 -7.45
N GLY A 133 19.56 -43.34 -8.13
CA GLY A 133 19.12 -42.94 -9.47
C GLY A 133 18.01 -41.88 -9.50
N GLY A 134 17.73 -41.21 -8.38
CA GLY A 134 16.74 -40.14 -8.30
C GLY A 134 17.06 -38.93 -9.20
N PRO A 135 16.05 -38.28 -9.80
CA PRO A 135 16.28 -37.19 -10.74
C PRO A 135 16.65 -35.87 -10.05
N ARG A 136 17.48 -35.05 -10.71
CA ARG A 136 17.97 -33.76 -10.17
C ARG A 136 16.86 -32.74 -9.83
N TRP A 137 15.71 -32.82 -10.50
CA TRP A 137 14.58 -31.92 -10.26
C TRP A 137 13.82 -32.22 -8.96
N TYR A 138 14.04 -33.39 -8.35
CA TYR A 138 13.34 -33.80 -7.13
C TYR A 138 13.60 -32.82 -5.97
N LEU A 139 14.85 -32.37 -5.80
CA LEU A 139 15.23 -31.36 -4.82
C LEU A 139 14.52 -30.03 -5.07
N TYR A 140 14.45 -29.60 -6.33
CA TYR A 140 13.76 -28.36 -6.72
C TYR A 140 12.28 -28.42 -6.36
N LYS A 141 11.62 -29.56 -6.62
CA LYS A 141 10.20 -29.74 -6.29
C LYS A 141 9.95 -29.60 -4.79
N ILE A 142 10.73 -30.28 -3.95
CA ILE A 142 10.54 -30.26 -2.50
C ILE A 142 10.72 -28.84 -1.94
N VAL A 143 11.79 -28.16 -2.33
CA VAL A 143 12.09 -26.84 -1.79
C VAL A 143 11.08 -25.78 -2.28
N ILE A 144 10.60 -25.90 -3.52
CA ILE A 144 9.50 -25.05 -4.02
C ILE A 144 8.20 -25.34 -3.27
N GLU A 145 7.87 -26.61 -3.00
CA GLU A 145 6.68 -26.99 -2.25
C GLU A 145 6.71 -26.41 -0.82
N GLN A 146 7.85 -26.53 -0.13
CA GLN A 146 8.07 -25.89 1.17
C GLN A 146 7.92 -24.37 1.11
N ALA A 147 8.46 -23.73 0.07
CA ALA A 147 8.34 -22.29 -0.12
C ALA A 147 6.89 -21.84 -0.38
N VAL A 148 6.14 -22.59 -1.19
CA VAL A 148 4.72 -22.31 -1.47
C VAL A 148 3.88 -22.48 -0.21
N ILE A 149 4.05 -23.58 0.52
CA ILE A 149 3.32 -23.83 1.78
C ILE A 149 3.64 -22.73 2.80
N GLY A 150 4.93 -22.41 2.99
CA GLY A 150 5.36 -21.34 3.88
C GLY A 150 4.82 -19.98 3.48
N GLY A 151 4.82 -19.67 2.17
CA GLY A 151 4.26 -18.44 1.62
C GLY A 151 2.75 -18.33 1.81
N LEU A 152 2.00 -19.43 1.63
CA LEU A 152 0.56 -19.48 1.86
C LEU A 152 0.21 -19.27 3.34
N ILE A 153 0.87 -20.01 4.24
CA ILE A 153 0.64 -19.88 5.69
C ILE A 153 1.00 -18.46 6.15
N GLY A 154 2.17 -17.95 5.73
CA GLY A 154 2.61 -16.60 6.04
C GLY A 154 1.63 -15.53 5.51
N SER A 155 1.10 -15.73 4.30
CA SER A 155 0.10 -14.83 3.71
C SER A 155 -1.19 -14.83 4.52
N VAL A 156 -1.71 -16.00 4.91
CA VAL A 156 -2.92 -16.10 5.74
C VAL A 156 -2.74 -15.40 7.08
N VAL A 157 -1.60 -15.63 7.76
CA VAL A 157 -1.29 -15.00 9.04
C VAL A 157 -1.13 -13.49 8.89
N GLY A 158 -0.38 -13.03 7.89
CA GLY A 158 -0.15 -11.60 7.64
C GLY A 158 -1.43 -10.85 7.26
N ILE A 159 -2.22 -11.40 6.34
CA ILE A 159 -3.53 -10.84 5.94
C ILE A 159 -4.48 -10.83 7.15
N GLY A 160 -4.48 -11.89 7.96
CA GLY A 160 -5.27 -11.96 9.19
C GLY A 160 -4.90 -10.86 10.18
N ALA A 161 -3.60 -10.62 10.39
CA ALA A 161 -3.12 -9.54 11.25
C ALA A 161 -3.55 -8.15 10.73
N VAL A 162 -3.44 -7.92 9.42
CA VAL A 162 -3.91 -6.67 8.79
C VAL A 162 -5.42 -6.51 8.94
N ALA A 163 -6.20 -7.58 8.76
CA ALA A 163 -7.65 -7.54 8.93
C ALA A 163 -8.05 -7.16 10.37
N VAL A 164 -7.34 -7.67 11.37
CA VAL A 164 -7.53 -7.29 12.78
C VAL A 164 -7.22 -5.79 12.97
N LEU A 165 -6.12 -5.29 12.42
CA LEU A 165 -5.77 -3.86 12.49
C LEU A 165 -6.82 -2.97 11.82
N VAL A 166 -7.35 -3.38 10.67
CA VAL A 166 -8.44 -2.67 9.97
C VAL A 166 -9.70 -2.65 10.83
N TYR A 167 -10.05 -3.78 11.46
CA TYR A 167 -11.19 -3.87 12.35
C TYR A 167 -11.06 -2.94 13.57
N LEU A 168 -9.90 -2.91 14.21
CA LEU A 168 -9.62 -2.02 15.33
C LEU A 168 -9.60 -0.53 14.90
N GLY A 169 -9.15 -0.24 13.68
CA GLY A 169 -9.05 1.11 13.11
C GLY A 169 -10.36 1.68 12.54
N ARG A 170 -11.46 0.93 12.50
CA ARG A 170 -12.72 1.35 11.83
C ARG A 170 -13.32 2.67 12.38
N ASN A 171 -13.08 2.94 13.66
CA ASN A 171 -13.57 4.13 14.36
C ASN A 171 -12.61 5.32 14.30
N MET A 172 -11.43 5.15 13.67
CA MET A 172 -10.48 6.25 13.52
C MET A 172 -10.93 7.23 12.43
N SER A 173 -10.40 8.46 12.50
CA SER A 173 -10.69 9.53 11.54
C SER A 173 -10.35 9.17 10.09
N SER A 174 -9.48 8.19 9.86
CA SER A 174 -9.16 7.67 8.52
C SER A 174 -9.05 6.15 8.58
N PRO A 175 -10.15 5.40 8.37
CA PRO A 175 -10.11 3.95 8.36
C PRO A 175 -9.21 3.44 7.24
N PRO A 176 -8.30 2.48 7.52
CA PRO A 176 -7.54 1.84 6.47
C PRO A 176 -8.49 1.06 5.55
N LEU A 177 -8.40 1.31 4.25
CA LEU A 177 -9.12 0.54 3.24
C LEU A 177 -8.27 -0.67 2.84
N PHE A 178 -8.80 -1.88 3.07
CA PHE A 178 -8.13 -3.12 2.70
C PHE A 178 -9.06 -4.00 1.86
N PRO A 179 -9.21 -3.69 0.56
CA PRO A 179 -10.11 -4.43 -0.31
C PRO A 179 -9.57 -5.83 -0.63
N ALA A 180 -10.47 -6.78 -0.90
CA ALA A 180 -10.10 -8.18 -1.14
C ALA A 180 -9.08 -8.36 -2.28
N TRP A 181 -9.17 -7.58 -3.35
CA TRP A 181 -8.21 -7.67 -4.47
C TRP A 181 -6.79 -7.30 -4.04
N LEU A 182 -6.62 -6.35 -3.10
CA LEU A 182 -5.31 -5.97 -2.57
C LEU A 182 -4.75 -7.07 -1.67
N ALA A 183 -5.60 -7.69 -0.85
CA ALA A 183 -5.21 -8.83 -0.02
C ALA A 183 -4.72 -10.01 -0.89
N VAL A 184 -5.47 -10.34 -1.94
CA VAL A 184 -5.08 -11.38 -2.91
C VAL A 184 -3.79 -11.00 -3.63
N GLY A 185 -3.64 -9.74 -4.04
CA GLY A 185 -2.42 -9.24 -4.67
C GLY A 185 -1.19 -9.38 -3.78
N ILE A 186 -1.30 -8.99 -2.50
CA ILE A 186 -0.20 -9.15 -1.53
C ILE A 186 0.12 -10.62 -1.32
N GLY A 187 -0.88 -11.48 -1.14
CA GLY A 187 -0.65 -12.93 -1.00
C GLY A 187 0.06 -13.54 -2.22
N ALA A 188 -0.33 -13.13 -3.43
CA ALA A 188 0.35 -13.57 -4.65
C ALA A 188 1.81 -13.09 -4.69
N VAL A 189 2.07 -11.82 -4.34
CA VAL A 189 3.44 -11.28 -4.26
C VAL A 189 4.27 -12.03 -3.22
N THR A 190 3.71 -12.35 -2.05
CA THR A 190 4.40 -13.12 -1.01
C THR A 190 4.76 -14.52 -1.48
N VAL A 191 3.83 -15.24 -2.13
CA VAL A 191 4.14 -16.58 -2.67
C VAL A 191 5.20 -16.51 -3.76
N LEU A 192 5.10 -15.55 -4.69
CA LEU A 192 6.11 -15.33 -5.73
C LEU A 192 7.47 -14.99 -5.12
N MET A 193 7.51 -14.18 -4.07
CA MET A 193 8.72 -13.85 -3.33
C MET A 193 9.34 -15.11 -2.70
N CYS A 194 8.54 -15.96 -2.04
CA CYS A 194 9.01 -17.20 -1.43
C CYS A 194 9.58 -18.16 -2.48
N VAL A 195 8.92 -18.32 -3.63
CA VAL A 195 9.41 -19.15 -4.73
C VAL A 195 10.69 -18.55 -5.35
N GLY A 196 10.75 -17.24 -5.54
CA GLY A 196 11.96 -16.57 -6.01
C GLY A 196 13.15 -16.78 -5.06
N ALA A 197 12.93 -16.62 -3.75
CA ALA A 197 13.92 -16.87 -2.72
C ALA A 197 14.39 -18.32 -2.69
N SER A 198 13.48 -19.28 -2.90
CA SER A 198 13.78 -20.71 -2.93
C SER A 198 14.69 -21.07 -4.11
N LEU A 199 14.44 -20.51 -5.29
CA LEU A 199 15.30 -20.72 -6.47
C LEU A 199 16.71 -20.16 -6.27
N VAL A 200 16.84 -18.99 -5.65
CA VAL A 200 18.16 -18.41 -5.29
C VAL A 200 18.90 -19.30 -4.29
N SER A 201 18.19 -19.86 -3.31
CA SER A 201 18.77 -20.78 -2.33
C SER A 201 19.30 -22.07 -2.98
N ILE A 202 18.48 -22.72 -3.81
CA ILE A 202 18.84 -23.99 -4.46
C ILE A 202 20.02 -23.81 -5.42
N SER A 203 20.04 -22.72 -6.21
CA SER A 203 21.12 -22.47 -7.17
C SER A 203 22.48 -22.35 -6.49
N LYS A 204 22.55 -21.68 -5.33
CA LYS A 204 23.76 -21.64 -4.48
C LYS A 204 24.18 -23.04 -4.03
N ILE A 205 23.26 -23.88 -3.58
CA ILE A 205 23.57 -25.25 -3.13
C ILE A 205 24.10 -26.11 -4.27
N THR A 206 23.51 -26.03 -5.47
CA THR A 206 23.97 -26.81 -6.63
C THR A 206 25.33 -26.37 -7.17
N SER A 207 25.78 -25.15 -6.84
CA SER A 207 27.12 -24.67 -7.16
C SER A 207 28.22 -25.18 -6.21
N ILE A 208 27.83 -25.79 -5.07
CA ILE A 208 28.76 -26.38 -4.12
C ILE A 208 29.09 -27.80 -4.61
N ASP A 209 30.39 -28.04 -4.86
CA ASP A 209 30.88 -29.30 -5.38
C ASP A 209 30.44 -30.50 -4.51
N PRO A 210 29.70 -31.48 -5.07
CA PRO A 210 29.17 -32.62 -4.31
C PRO A 210 30.26 -33.51 -3.69
N VAL A 211 31.52 -33.35 -4.10
CA VAL A 211 32.68 -34.07 -3.57
C VAL A 211 33.03 -33.64 -2.13
N LYS A 212 32.64 -32.43 -1.71
CA LYS A 212 32.91 -31.96 -0.33
C LYS A 212 32.04 -32.60 0.75
N VAL A 213 30.95 -33.27 0.39
CA VAL A 213 30.01 -33.87 1.36
C VAL A 213 30.41 -35.29 1.76
N PHE A 214 31.32 -35.92 1.01
CA PHE A 214 31.84 -37.27 1.29
C PHE A 214 33.21 -37.28 1.99
N ARG A 215 33.61 -36.16 2.61
CA ARG A 215 34.81 -36.05 3.45
C ARG A 215 34.46 -35.66 4.87
#